data_AF-A0AA88RA83-F1
#
_entry.id   AF-A0AA88RA83-F1
#
_cell.length_a   1.000
_cell.length_b   1.000
_cell.length_c   1.000
_cell.angle_alpha   90.00
_cell.angle_beta   90.00
_cell.angle_gamma   90.00
#
_symmetry.space_group_name_H-M   'P 1'
#
loop_
_entity.id
_entity.type
_entity.pdbx_description
1 polymer ?
#
loop_
_entity_poly.entity_id
_entity_poly.type
_entity_poly.pdbx_seq_one_letter_code
_entity_poly.pdbx_strand_id
1 'polypeptide(L)'
;MSYLHVFLIGGLYGEMKVYRPDVARVGVDSQTRAAQAVSVERRTEQLLVKNRDEIYGWMHQLRGREAHLSQQMACLQRELNVTAAAGRAQGSVGVGPNILVARDQSRDTLLQNLAAVVENRDKVLVEMSRLLILEGRFRAGSNFNLEEARASLEASFANEAEVVFTTVSSSGRKLFSRLTHGFDMVVIDEAAQASEVAVLPPLALGTACCVLVGDPQQLPATVISKAAGTLLYSRSLL
;
A
#
# COMPACT_ATOMS: atom_id res chain seq x y z
N MET A 1 2.53 -2.04 27.07
CA MET A 1 3.86 -1.72 26.52
C MET A 1 4.03 -2.52 25.25
N SER A 2 4.23 -1.82 24.13
CA SER A 2 4.98 -2.21 22.91
C SER A 2 4.59 -1.19 21.84
N TYR A 3 5.12 0.04 21.96
CA TYR A 3 5.16 1.01 20.86
C TYR A 3 6.28 0.62 19.89
N LEU A 4 6.40 -0.67 19.59
CA LEU A 4 7.38 -1.16 18.65
C LEU A 4 6.84 -0.91 17.25
N HIS A 5 7.55 -0.12 16.47
CA HIS A 5 7.14 0.22 15.12
C HIS A 5 7.80 -0.74 14.14
N VAL A 6 6.95 -1.51 13.45
CA VAL A 6 7.34 -2.34 12.33
C VAL A 6 6.96 -1.59 11.06
N PHE A 7 7.92 -1.49 10.14
CA PHE A 7 7.72 -0.95 8.81
C PHE A 7 7.85 -2.08 7.82
N LEU A 8 6.85 -2.21 6.96
CA LEU A 8 6.86 -3.18 5.87
C LEU A 8 6.90 -2.39 4.57
N ILE A 9 7.88 -2.64 3.73
CA ILE A 9 8.13 -1.86 2.51
C ILE A 9 7.97 -2.78 1.29
N GLY A 10 7.15 -2.35 0.33
CA GLY A 10 6.99 -3.00 -0.97
C GLY A 10 7.27 -2.03 -2.12
N GLY A 11 8.09 -2.46 -3.09
CA GLY A 11 8.28 -1.77 -4.38
C GLY A 11 8.64 -0.28 -4.33
N LEU A 12 9.92 0.07 -4.21
CA LEU A 12 10.40 1.45 -4.30
C LEU A 12 10.65 1.85 -5.77
N TYR A 13 9.72 2.58 -6.40
CA TYR A 13 9.96 3.23 -7.69
C TYR A 13 9.82 4.75 -7.54
N GLY A 14 10.95 5.46 -7.48
CA GLY A 14 10.97 6.92 -7.45
C GLY A 14 12.06 7.49 -8.34
N GLU A 15 11.67 8.25 -9.36
CA GLU A 15 12.57 9.23 -10.00
C GLU A 15 12.75 10.45 -9.07
N MET A 16 13.80 11.26 -9.31
CA MET A 16 14.33 12.41 -8.52
C MET A 16 13.36 13.58 -8.17
N LYS A 17 12.05 13.33 -8.03
CA LYS A 17 11.07 14.21 -7.39
C LYS A 17 10.84 13.76 -5.93
N VAL A 18 10.19 14.61 -5.13
CA VAL A 18 9.80 14.28 -3.75
C VAL A 18 8.91 13.04 -3.77
N TYR A 19 9.49 11.89 -3.39
CA TYR A 19 8.79 10.62 -3.27
C TYR A 19 7.84 10.68 -2.07
N ARG A 20 6.56 10.36 -2.32
CA ARG A 20 5.49 10.33 -1.31
C ARG A 20 4.85 8.95 -1.38
N PRO A 21 5.36 7.97 -0.61
CA PRO A 21 4.81 6.62 -0.64
C PRO A 21 3.37 6.62 -0.15
N ASP A 22 2.55 5.73 -0.70
CA ASP A 22 1.25 5.41 -0.11
C ASP A 22 1.46 4.64 1.20
N VAL A 23 0.92 5.17 2.30
CA VAL A 23 1.15 4.68 3.66
C VAL A 23 -0.14 4.15 4.27
N ALA A 24 -0.06 2.98 4.91
CA ALA A 24 -1.12 2.44 5.76
C ALA A 24 -0.60 2.14 7.17
N ARG A 25 -1.52 2.16 8.14
CA ARG A 25 -1.27 1.73 9.52
C ARG A 25 -2.24 0.61 9.89
N VAL A 26 -1.70 -0.46 10.46
CA VAL A 26 -2.46 -1.61 10.96
C VAL A 26 -2.17 -1.80 12.45
N GLY A 27 -3.22 -1.88 13.27
CA GLY A 27 -3.12 -2.10 14.70
C GLY A 27 -3.54 -0.90 15.54
N VAL A 28 -3.06 -0.86 16.79
CA VAL A 28 -3.61 -0.01 17.86
C VAL A 28 -3.79 1.46 17.44
N ASP A 29 -4.97 1.99 17.75
CA ASP A 29 -5.34 3.38 17.51
C ASP A 29 -4.31 4.35 18.07
N SER A 30 -3.80 5.21 17.20
CA SER A 30 -2.94 6.31 17.61
C SER A 30 -3.77 7.50 18.05
N GLN A 31 -3.25 8.27 19.01
CA GLN A 31 -3.85 9.53 19.40
C GLN A 31 -3.63 10.65 18.37
N THR A 32 -2.69 10.49 17.43
CA THR A 32 -2.38 11.55 16.47
C THR A 32 -3.32 11.52 15.25
N ARG A 33 -3.76 12.69 14.81
CA ARG A 33 -4.64 12.83 13.63
C ARG A 33 -3.99 12.27 12.36
N ALA A 34 -2.67 12.42 12.21
CA ALA A 34 -1.93 11.91 11.06
C ALA A 34 -1.97 10.38 10.99
N ALA A 35 -1.71 9.68 12.10
CA ALA A 35 -1.77 8.22 12.14
C ALA A 35 -3.20 7.68 11.99
N GLN A 36 -4.21 8.43 12.47
CA GLN A 36 -5.61 8.08 12.25
C GLN A 36 -6.03 8.19 10.78
N ALA A 37 -5.47 9.13 10.02
CA ALA A 37 -5.80 9.33 8.61
C ALA A 37 -5.37 8.14 7.72
N VAL A 38 -4.34 7.40 8.14
CA VAL A 38 -3.80 6.23 7.43
C VAL A 38 -4.18 4.89 8.09
N SER A 39 -5.02 4.89 9.13
CA SER A 39 -5.46 3.64 9.79
C SER A 39 -6.39 2.83 8.88
N VAL A 40 -6.02 1.58 8.67
CA VAL A 40 -6.77 0.60 7.88
C VAL A 40 -8.14 0.32 8.51
N GLU A 41 -8.19 0.15 9.83
CA GLU A 41 -9.40 -0.11 10.60
C GLU A 41 -10.37 1.07 10.48
N ARG A 42 -9.86 2.29 10.67
CA ARG A 42 -10.70 3.49 10.60
C ARG A 42 -11.26 3.73 9.20
N ARG A 43 -10.44 3.56 8.16
CA ARG A 43 -10.90 3.68 6.76
C ARG A 43 -11.95 2.61 6.43
N THR A 44 -11.78 1.40 6.96
CA THR A 44 -12.77 0.31 6.83
C THR A 44 -14.09 0.68 7.50
N GLU A 45 -14.06 1.13 8.75
CA GLU A 45 -15.27 1.53 9.49
C GLU A 45 -15.97 2.74 8.84
N GLN A 46 -15.22 3.70 8.30
CA GLN A 46 -15.79 4.82 7.53
C GLN A 46 -16.58 4.37 6.30
N LEU A 47 -16.13 3.32 5.62
CA LEU A 47 -16.87 2.75 4.49
C LEU A 47 -18.09 1.94 4.96
N LEU A 48 -17.96 1.16 6.05
CA LEU A 48 -19.03 0.31 6.57
C LEU A 48 -20.26 1.09 7.08
N VAL A 49 -20.07 2.33 7.55
CA VAL A 49 -21.15 3.20 8.04
C VAL A 49 -21.97 3.83 6.89
N LYS A 50 -21.44 3.86 5.66
CA LYS A 50 -22.14 4.49 4.53
C LYS A 50 -23.46 3.82 4.22
N ASN A 51 -24.47 4.65 3.92
CA ASN A 51 -25.78 4.18 3.51
C ASN A 51 -25.80 3.80 2.03
N ARG A 52 -26.94 3.25 1.58
CA ARG A 52 -27.13 2.81 0.19
C ARG A 52 -26.88 3.94 -0.80
N ASP A 53 -27.55 5.08 -0.62
CA ASP A 53 -27.50 6.18 -1.59
C ASP A 53 -26.09 6.75 -1.73
N GLU A 54 -25.35 6.83 -0.61
CA GLU A 54 -23.93 7.18 -0.62
C GLU A 54 -23.13 6.17 -1.45
N ILE A 55 -23.22 4.87 -1.15
CA ILE A 55 -22.45 3.85 -1.88
C ILE A 55 -22.73 3.89 -3.40
N TYR A 56 -24.00 3.96 -3.79
CA TYR A 56 -24.38 4.03 -5.20
C TYR A 56 -23.96 5.35 -5.87
N GLY A 57 -24.05 6.47 -5.16
CA GLY A 57 -23.60 7.78 -5.65
C GLY A 57 -22.09 7.82 -5.90
N TRP A 58 -21.30 7.35 -4.94
CA TRP A 58 -19.84 7.23 -5.07
C TRP A 58 -19.47 6.26 -6.21
N MET A 59 -20.18 5.13 -6.33
CA MET A 59 -19.97 4.17 -7.42
C MET A 59 -20.23 4.76 -8.80
N HIS A 60 -21.31 5.54 -8.95
CA HIS A 60 -21.61 6.24 -10.20
C HIS A 60 -20.52 7.26 -10.55
N GLN A 61 -20.06 8.05 -9.57
CA GLN A 61 -18.97 9.01 -9.77
C GLN A 61 -17.67 8.31 -10.20
N LEU A 62 -17.32 7.20 -9.54
CA LEU A 62 -16.11 6.44 -9.88
C LEU A 62 -16.20 5.82 -11.27
N ARG A 63 -17.35 5.27 -11.68
CA ARG A 63 -17.56 4.78 -13.06
C ARG A 63 -17.39 5.88 -14.10
N GLY A 64 -17.91 7.08 -13.84
CA GLY A 64 -17.70 8.24 -14.72
C GLY A 64 -16.23 8.61 -14.84
N ARG A 65 -15.49 8.58 -13.72
CA ARG A 65 -14.05 8.86 -13.69
C ARG A 65 -13.24 7.77 -14.41
N GLU A 66 -13.59 6.49 -14.22
CA GLU A 66 -12.95 5.37 -14.92
C GLU A 66 -13.14 5.49 -16.44
N ALA A 67 -14.36 5.77 -16.90
CA ALA A 67 -14.65 5.95 -18.32
C ALA A 67 -13.84 7.11 -18.93
N HIS A 68 -13.73 8.22 -18.20
CA HIS A 68 -12.92 9.36 -18.62
C HIS A 68 -11.43 9.01 -18.73
N LEU A 69 -10.86 8.35 -17.72
CA LEU A 69 -9.47 7.92 -17.72
C LEU A 69 -9.20 6.91 -18.83
N SER A 70 -10.10 5.95 -19.05
CA SER A 70 -10.03 4.97 -20.14
C SER A 70 -10.01 5.65 -21.52
N GLN A 71 -10.81 6.70 -21.73
CA GLN A 71 -10.78 7.49 -22.96
C GLN A 71 -9.45 8.24 -23.12
N GLN A 72 -8.93 8.86 -22.05
CA GLN A 72 -7.64 9.55 -22.07
C GLN A 72 -6.49 8.58 -22.39
N MET A 73 -6.47 7.40 -21.77
CA MET A 73 -5.49 6.35 -22.06
C MET A 73 -5.51 5.97 -23.54
N ALA A 74 -6.71 5.74 -24.10
CA ALA A 74 -6.85 5.39 -25.51
C ALA A 74 -6.37 6.51 -26.45
N CYS A 75 -6.52 7.79 -26.07
CA CYS A 75 -5.98 8.91 -26.82
C CYS A 75 -4.44 8.96 -26.75
N LEU A 76 -3.86 8.88 -25.56
CA LEU A 76 -2.41 8.90 -25.35
C LEU A 76 -1.71 7.71 -26.04
N GLN A 77 -2.30 6.52 -25.99
CA GLN A 77 -1.79 5.34 -26.71
C GLN A 77 -1.79 5.55 -28.23
N ARG A 78 -2.85 6.17 -28.78
CA ARG A 78 -2.91 6.50 -30.21
C ARG A 78 -1.83 7.52 -30.59
N GLU A 79 -1.67 8.58 -29.79
CA GLU A 79 -0.65 9.60 -30.01
C GLU A 79 0.76 9.01 -29.95
N LEU A 80 1.05 8.17 -28.94
CA LEU A 80 2.32 7.47 -28.81
C LEU A 80 2.62 6.57 -30.02
N ASN A 81 1.61 5.85 -30.52
CA ASN A 81 1.75 5.01 -31.71
C ASN A 81 2.05 5.83 -32.97
N VAL A 82 1.40 6.98 -33.14
CA VAL A 82 1.65 7.91 -34.25
C VAL A 82 3.07 8.48 -34.17
N THR A 83 3.49 8.95 -32.99
CA THR A 83 4.85 9.47 -32.76
C THR A 83 5.91 8.40 -33.02
N ALA A 84 5.68 7.16 -32.58
CA ALA A 84 6.56 6.03 -32.84
C ALA A 84 6.64 5.67 -34.34
N ALA A 85 5.52 5.75 -35.07
CA ALA A 85 5.49 5.50 -36.51
C ALA A 85 6.23 6.59 -37.31
N ALA A 86 6.05 7.86 -36.95
CA ALA A 86 6.76 8.99 -37.56
C ALA A 86 8.28 8.89 -37.37
N GLY A 87 8.72 8.49 -36.16
CA GLY A 87 10.14 8.26 -35.88
C GLY A 87 10.75 7.14 -36.74
N ARG A 88 10.01 6.05 -36.99
CA ARG A 88 10.45 4.96 -37.87
C ARG A 88 10.51 5.40 -39.34
N ALA A 89 9.53 6.17 -39.81
CA ALA A 89 9.45 6.62 -41.19
C ALA A 89 10.56 7.62 -41.56
N GLN A 90 10.92 8.52 -40.63
CA GLN A 90 11.94 9.56 -40.88
C GLN A 90 13.38 9.08 -40.65
N GLY A 91 13.57 7.94 -39.97
CA GLY A 91 14.89 7.42 -39.63
C GLY A 91 15.68 8.31 -38.66
N SER A 92 16.88 7.84 -38.29
CA SER A 92 17.84 8.56 -37.44
C SER A 92 19.09 9.03 -38.18
N VAL A 93 19.36 8.46 -39.36
CA VAL A 93 20.56 8.77 -40.16
C VAL A 93 20.39 10.13 -40.84
N GLY A 94 21.31 11.06 -40.58
CA GLY A 94 21.28 12.42 -41.17
C GLY A 94 20.35 13.42 -40.49
N VAL A 95 19.67 13.03 -39.40
CA VAL A 95 18.84 13.92 -38.59
C VAL A 95 19.70 14.63 -37.55
N GLY A 96 19.56 15.96 -37.44
CA GLY A 96 20.34 16.75 -36.49
C GLY A 96 20.08 16.34 -35.03
N PRO A 97 21.10 16.41 -34.15
CA PRO A 97 21.00 15.93 -32.77
C PRO A 97 19.88 16.60 -31.97
N ASN A 98 19.64 17.90 -32.18
CA ASN A 98 18.55 18.64 -31.52
C ASN A 98 17.16 18.09 -31.85
N ILE A 99 16.96 17.57 -33.06
CA ILE A 99 15.68 17.00 -33.50
C ILE A 99 15.47 15.63 -32.85
N LEU A 100 16.53 14.82 -32.72
CA LEU A 100 16.47 13.53 -32.03
C LEU A 100 16.14 13.72 -30.55
N VAL A 101 16.82 14.66 -29.87
CA VAL A 101 16.53 15.01 -28.47
C VAL A 101 15.09 15.48 -28.27
N ALA A 102 14.58 16.34 -29.17
CA ALA A 102 13.20 16.79 -29.09
C ALA A 102 12.18 15.65 -29.27
N ARG A 103 12.47 14.67 -30.14
CA ARG A 103 11.63 13.47 -30.32
C ARG A 103 11.62 12.60 -29.06
N ASP A 104 12.79 12.35 -28.47
CA ASP A 104 12.91 11.55 -27.25
C ASP A 104 12.17 12.22 -26.09
N GLN A 105 12.36 13.53 -25.90
CA GLN A 105 11.61 14.31 -24.89
C GLN A 105 10.10 14.24 -25.09
N SER A 106 9.63 14.33 -26.34
CA SER A 106 8.20 14.22 -26.65
C SER A 106 7.65 12.82 -26.31
N ARG A 107 8.39 11.76 -26.68
CA ARG A 107 8.02 10.38 -26.34
C ARG A 107 7.99 10.15 -24.84
N ASP A 108 9.01 10.60 -24.13
CA ASP A 108 9.13 10.40 -22.69
C ASP A 108 8.02 11.16 -21.95
N THR A 109 7.65 12.35 -22.41
CA THR A 109 6.49 13.10 -21.89
C THR A 109 5.18 12.32 -22.08
N LEU A 110 4.95 11.75 -23.27
CA LEU A 110 3.75 10.93 -23.52
C LEU A 110 3.72 9.67 -22.65
N LEU A 111 4.86 9.01 -22.45
CA LEU A 111 4.98 7.84 -21.59
C LEU A 111 4.70 8.19 -20.11
N GLN A 112 5.25 9.29 -19.61
CA GLN A 112 4.99 9.78 -18.25
C GLN A 112 3.50 10.11 -18.06
N ASN A 113 2.87 10.77 -19.03
CA ASN A 113 1.44 11.05 -18.98
C ASN A 113 0.61 9.77 -19.01
N LEU A 114 0.95 8.80 -19.87
CA LEU A 114 0.25 7.53 -19.94
C LEU A 114 0.36 6.75 -18.64
N ALA A 115 1.56 6.67 -18.06
CA ALA A 115 1.81 6.02 -16.77
C ALA A 115 0.94 6.66 -15.66
N ALA A 116 0.90 7.99 -15.60
CA ALA A 116 0.08 8.70 -14.62
C ALA A 116 -1.43 8.42 -14.80
N VAL A 117 -1.94 8.35 -16.03
CA VAL A 117 -3.37 8.04 -16.27
C VAL A 117 -3.68 6.58 -15.91
N VAL A 118 -2.78 5.64 -16.23
CA VAL A 118 -2.90 4.22 -15.84
C VAL A 118 -2.97 4.09 -14.32
N GLU A 119 -2.02 4.70 -13.60
CA GLU A 119 -1.98 4.66 -12.14
C GLU A 119 -3.26 5.24 -11.52
N ASN A 120 -3.73 6.38 -12.03
CA ASN A 120 -4.98 6.98 -11.58
C ASN A 120 -6.19 6.08 -11.84
N ARG A 121 -6.21 5.34 -12.96
CA ARG A 121 -7.29 4.42 -13.30
C ARG A 121 -7.27 3.21 -12.37
N ASP A 122 -6.10 2.67 -12.07
CA ASP A 122 -5.95 1.55 -11.16
C ASP A 122 -6.42 1.92 -9.74
N LYS A 123 -6.08 3.12 -9.25
CA LYS A 123 -6.60 3.68 -8.00
C LYS A 123 -8.14 3.76 -7.99
N VAL A 124 -8.75 4.20 -9.09
CA VAL A 124 -10.22 4.23 -9.21
C VAL A 124 -10.84 2.83 -9.19
N LEU A 125 -10.22 1.86 -9.87
CA LEU A 125 -10.71 0.47 -9.89
C LEU A 125 -10.61 -0.19 -8.51
N VAL A 126 -9.54 0.09 -7.76
CA VAL A 126 -9.38 -0.38 -6.38
C VAL A 126 -10.49 0.19 -5.49
N GLU A 127 -10.75 1.49 -5.54
CA GLU A 127 -11.86 2.10 -4.80
C GLU A 127 -13.22 1.53 -5.20
N MET A 128 -13.45 1.29 -6.50
CA MET A 128 -14.67 0.65 -6.97
C MET A 128 -14.83 -0.78 -6.41
N SER A 129 -13.74 -1.54 -6.36
CA SER A 129 -13.76 -2.91 -5.80
C SER A 129 -14.17 -2.92 -4.33
N ARG A 130 -13.72 -1.94 -3.53
CA ARG A 130 -14.09 -1.77 -2.12
C ARG A 130 -15.58 -1.50 -1.97
N LEU A 131 -16.13 -0.61 -2.79
CA LEU A 131 -17.57 -0.31 -2.76
C LEU A 131 -18.43 -1.48 -3.24
N LEU A 132 -17.93 -2.31 -4.17
CA LEU A 132 -18.63 -3.52 -4.63
C LEU A 132 -18.82 -4.54 -3.50
N ILE A 133 -17.83 -4.67 -2.60
CA ILE A 133 -17.98 -5.49 -1.38
C ILE A 133 -19.21 -5.03 -0.59
N LEU A 134 -19.37 -3.72 -0.41
CA LEU A 134 -20.46 -3.13 0.35
C LEU A 134 -21.80 -3.14 -0.38
N GLU A 135 -21.80 -3.06 -1.71
CA GLU A 135 -23.02 -3.16 -2.51
C GLU A 135 -23.76 -4.47 -2.23
N GLY A 136 -23.02 -5.55 -1.96
CA GLY A 136 -23.55 -6.84 -1.55
C GLY A 136 -24.52 -6.75 -0.36
N ARG A 137 -24.31 -5.82 0.58
CA ARG A 137 -25.20 -5.58 1.73
C ARG A 137 -26.62 -5.17 1.34
N PHE A 138 -26.77 -4.50 0.19
CA PHE A 138 -28.03 -3.90 -0.24
C PHE A 138 -28.75 -4.70 -1.34
N ARG A 139 -28.15 -5.80 -1.80
CA ARG A 139 -28.78 -6.69 -2.80
C ARG A 139 -29.83 -7.57 -2.13
N ALA A 140 -31.03 -7.61 -2.69
CA ALA A 140 -32.11 -8.46 -2.19
C ALA A 140 -31.69 -9.95 -2.24
N GLY A 141 -31.86 -10.67 -1.13
CA GLY A 141 -31.50 -12.08 -1.01
C GLY A 141 -29.99 -12.37 -0.87
N SER A 142 -29.17 -11.37 -0.55
CA SER A 142 -27.75 -11.59 -0.28
C SER A 142 -27.51 -12.10 1.15
N ASN A 143 -26.60 -13.07 1.29
CA ASN A 143 -26.07 -13.49 2.59
C ASN A 143 -24.82 -12.65 2.94
N PHE A 144 -25.02 -11.35 3.16
CA PHE A 144 -23.90 -10.44 3.43
C PHE A 144 -23.24 -10.76 4.78
N ASN A 145 -21.97 -11.18 4.74
CA ASN A 145 -21.17 -11.44 5.93
C ASN A 145 -20.33 -10.19 6.27
N LEU A 146 -20.69 -9.52 7.36
CA LEU A 146 -20.04 -8.29 7.80
C LEU A 146 -18.56 -8.49 8.18
N GLU A 147 -18.23 -9.60 8.84
CA GLU A 147 -16.85 -9.87 9.26
C GLU A 147 -15.93 -10.16 8.07
N GLU A 148 -16.44 -10.89 7.07
CA GLU A 148 -15.68 -11.13 5.83
C GLU A 148 -15.53 -9.85 5.00
N ALA A 149 -16.57 -9.01 4.96
CA ALA A 149 -16.50 -7.71 4.31
C ALA A 149 -15.47 -6.79 5.00
N ARG A 150 -15.46 -6.73 6.33
CA ARG A 150 -14.45 -5.99 7.10
C ARG A 150 -13.05 -6.50 6.79
N ALA A 151 -12.82 -7.82 6.90
CA ALA A 151 -11.51 -8.41 6.62
C ALA A 151 -11.01 -8.15 5.19
N SER A 152 -11.93 -8.18 4.21
CA SER A 152 -11.62 -7.90 2.80
C SER A 152 -11.27 -6.43 2.56
N LEU A 153 -11.99 -5.51 3.19
CA LEU A 153 -11.69 -4.07 3.13
C LEU A 153 -10.35 -3.74 3.80
N GLU A 154 -10.10 -4.31 4.98
CA GLU A 154 -8.83 -4.11 5.68
C GLU A 154 -7.64 -4.59 4.84
N ALA A 155 -7.73 -5.79 4.26
CA ALA A 155 -6.72 -6.33 3.37
C ALA A 155 -6.54 -5.45 2.11
N SER A 156 -7.64 -4.93 1.55
CA SER A 156 -7.59 -4.05 0.37
C SER A 156 -6.84 -2.73 0.65
N PHE A 157 -7.01 -2.11 1.82
CA PHE A 157 -6.25 -0.90 2.17
C PHE A 157 -4.77 -1.19 2.44
N ALA A 158 -4.48 -2.32 3.09
CA ALA A 158 -3.10 -2.72 3.35
C ALA A 158 -2.35 -3.11 2.07
N ASN A 159 -3.01 -3.78 1.11
CA ASN A 159 -2.42 -4.16 -0.19
C ASN A 159 -2.08 -2.96 -1.09
N GLU A 160 -2.76 -1.82 -0.94
CA GLU A 160 -2.49 -0.62 -1.75
C GLU A 160 -1.28 0.18 -1.23
N ALA A 161 -0.90 -0.01 0.04
CA ALA A 161 0.17 0.77 0.64
C ALA A 161 1.55 0.23 0.26
N GLU A 162 2.43 1.14 -0.12
CA GLU A 162 3.87 0.89 -0.31
C GLU A 162 4.58 0.69 1.04
N VAL A 163 4.11 1.40 2.08
CA VAL A 163 4.63 1.28 3.44
C VAL A 163 3.51 0.99 4.43
N VAL A 164 3.61 -0.14 5.14
CA VAL A 164 2.68 -0.49 6.23
C VAL A 164 3.38 -0.34 7.58
N PHE A 165 2.82 0.53 8.42
CA PHE A 165 3.19 0.68 9.82
C PHE A 165 2.34 -0.23 10.67
N THR A 166 2.97 -1.07 11.49
CA THR A 166 2.26 -1.93 12.42
C THR A 166 3.02 -2.10 13.72
N THR A 167 2.39 -2.72 14.72
CA THR A 167 3.10 -3.19 15.91
C THR A 167 3.55 -4.62 15.70
N VAL A 168 4.58 -5.05 16.42
CA VAL A 168 5.01 -6.46 16.41
C VAL A 168 3.85 -7.41 16.69
N SER A 169 3.01 -7.11 17.68
CA SER A 169 1.82 -7.92 17.97
C SER A 169 0.76 -7.89 16.86
N SER A 170 0.57 -6.75 16.20
CA SER A 170 -0.43 -6.57 15.15
C SER A 170 -0.01 -7.22 13.83
N SER A 171 1.30 -7.37 13.58
CA SER A 171 1.83 -8.06 12.40
C SER A 171 1.42 -9.53 12.32
N GLY A 172 1.07 -10.16 13.45
CA GLY A 172 0.53 -11.52 13.50
C GLY A 172 -0.95 -11.65 13.14
N ARG A 173 -1.64 -10.58 12.75
CA ARG A 173 -3.07 -10.62 12.38
C ARG A 173 -3.27 -11.37 11.05
N LYS A 174 -4.41 -12.06 10.95
CA LYS A 174 -4.89 -12.72 9.71
C LYS A 174 -5.00 -11.77 8.50
N LEU A 175 -5.05 -10.46 8.72
CA LEU A 175 -4.97 -9.46 7.66
C LEU A 175 -3.76 -9.69 6.76
N PHE A 176 -2.59 -9.93 7.35
CA PHE A 176 -1.34 -10.07 6.60
C PHE A 176 -1.30 -11.34 5.74
N SER A 177 -1.98 -12.41 6.18
CA SER A 177 -2.15 -13.63 5.36
C SER A 177 -3.13 -13.47 4.19
N ARG A 178 -3.91 -12.38 4.15
CA ARG A 178 -4.86 -12.08 3.06
C ARG A 178 -4.26 -11.15 2.00
N LEU A 179 -3.05 -10.64 2.22
CA LEU A 179 -2.38 -9.78 1.25
C LEU A 179 -2.03 -10.58 0.01
N THR A 180 -2.25 -9.98 -1.16
CA THR A 180 -1.98 -10.65 -2.45
C THR A 180 -0.52 -10.53 -2.85
N HIS A 181 0.16 -9.52 -2.30
CA HIS A 181 1.58 -9.29 -2.46
C HIS A 181 2.18 -9.19 -1.05
N GLY A 182 3.31 -9.85 -0.85
CA GLY A 182 4.06 -9.76 0.40
C GLY A 182 4.85 -8.45 0.49
N PHE A 183 5.78 -8.39 1.44
CA PHE A 183 6.70 -7.27 1.58
C PHE A 183 8.12 -7.71 1.26
N ASP A 184 8.87 -6.83 0.59
CA ASP A 184 10.25 -7.10 0.23
C ASP A 184 11.16 -6.98 1.46
N MET A 185 10.81 -6.05 2.36
CA MET A 185 11.58 -5.71 3.54
C MET A 185 10.69 -5.52 4.77
N VAL A 186 11.20 -6.00 5.91
CA VAL A 186 10.70 -5.64 7.24
C VAL A 186 11.77 -4.88 8.02
N VAL A 187 11.41 -3.72 8.54
CA VAL A 187 12.23 -2.94 9.48
C VAL A 187 11.55 -2.99 10.84
N ILE A 188 12.28 -3.42 11.86
CA ILE A 188 11.80 -3.46 13.24
C ILE A 188 12.60 -2.43 14.04
N ASP A 189 11.95 -1.33 14.38
CA ASP A 189 12.51 -0.28 15.23
C ASP A 189 12.41 -0.69 16.71
N GLU A 190 13.28 -0.15 17.56
CA GLU A 190 13.39 -0.50 18.99
C GLU A 190 13.53 -2.01 19.27
N ALA A 191 14.10 -2.78 18.34
CA ALA A 191 14.15 -4.24 18.41
C ALA A 191 14.87 -4.79 19.67
N ALA A 192 15.74 -4.02 20.31
CA ALA A 192 16.37 -4.36 21.60
C ALA A 192 15.35 -4.46 22.76
N GLN A 193 14.20 -3.78 22.65
CA GLN A 193 13.14 -3.77 23.66
C GLN A 193 12.09 -4.90 23.48
N ALA A 194 12.27 -5.77 22.48
CA ALA A 194 11.39 -6.91 22.22
C ALA A 194 12.15 -8.22 22.45
N SER A 195 11.49 -9.21 23.05
CA SER A 195 12.10 -10.53 23.19
C SER A 195 12.25 -11.19 21.82
N GLU A 196 13.20 -12.12 21.70
CA GLU A 196 13.43 -12.90 20.49
C GLU A 196 12.14 -13.55 19.96
N VAL A 197 11.32 -14.09 20.86
CA VAL A 197 10.02 -14.69 20.51
C VAL A 197 9.01 -13.64 20.07
N ALA A 198 9.05 -12.44 20.65
CA ALA A 198 8.10 -11.39 20.32
C ALA A 198 8.26 -10.93 18.86
N VAL A 199 9.48 -10.87 18.32
CA VAL A 199 9.73 -10.40 16.94
C VAL A 199 9.45 -11.45 15.85
N LEU A 200 9.04 -12.67 16.20
CA LEU A 200 8.75 -13.71 15.20
C LEU A 200 7.57 -13.42 14.27
N PRO A 201 6.43 -12.83 14.71
CA PRO A 201 5.30 -12.56 13.82
C PRO A 201 5.65 -11.72 12.58
N PRO A 202 6.37 -10.59 12.68
CA PRO A 202 6.74 -9.84 11.47
C PRO A 202 7.79 -10.57 10.61
N LEU A 203 8.68 -11.38 11.20
CA LEU A 203 9.63 -12.21 10.44
C LEU A 203 8.94 -13.35 9.66
N ALA A 204 7.82 -13.85 10.17
CA ALA A 204 7.03 -14.89 9.53
C ALA A 204 6.26 -14.41 8.29
N LEU A 205 6.31 -13.11 7.95
CA LEU A 205 5.67 -12.54 6.76
C LEU A 205 6.40 -12.90 5.44
N GLY A 206 7.56 -13.57 5.51
CA GLY A 206 8.28 -14.06 4.33
C GLY A 206 9.08 -12.98 3.60
N THR A 207 9.51 -11.93 4.29
CA THR A 207 10.28 -10.83 3.69
C THR A 207 11.70 -11.26 3.32
N ALA A 208 12.21 -10.79 2.18
CA ALA A 208 13.56 -11.11 1.71
C ALA A 208 14.66 -10.42 2.54
N CYS A 209 14.35 -9.28 3.15
CA CYS A 209 15.29 -8.53 3.98
C CYS A 209 14.65 -8.16 5.32
N CYS A 210 15.38 -8.39 6.42
CA CYS A 210 15.01 -7.89 7.74
C CYS A 210 16.09 -6.94 8.25
N VAL A 211 15.68 -5.75 8.68
CA VAL A 211 16.53 -4.75 9.34
C VAL A 211 16.06 -4.58 10.78
N LEU A 212 16.91 -4.93 11.74
CA LEU A 212 16.67 -4.71 13.17
C LEU A 212 17.39 -3.43 13.59
N VAL A 213 16.64 -2.47 14.12
CA VAL A 213 17.17 -1.21 14.65
C VAL A 213 16.88 -1.14 16.13
N GLY A 214 17.88 -0.83 16.93
CA GLY A 214 17.75 -0.70 18.38
C GLY A 214 19.11 -0.52 19.03
N ASP A 215 19.12 -0.08 20.28
CA ASP A 215 20.32 0.11 21.08
C ASP A 215 20.43 -1.00 22.15
N PRO A 216 21.37 -1.95 22.03
CA PRO A 216 21.55 -3.03 23.01
C PRO A 216 21.94 -2.53 24.41
N GLN A 217 22.38 -1.27 24.55
CA GLN A 217 22.70 -0.67 25.85
C GLN A 217 21.48 -0.02 26.52
N GLN A 218 20.33 0.04 25.85
CA GLN A 218 19.07 0.53 26.42
C GLN A 218 18.29 -0.57 27.16
N LEU A 219 17.06 -0.28 27.57
CA LEU A 219 16.25 -1.18 28.39
C LEU A 219 15.94 -2.49 27.65
N PRO A 220 16.12 -3.66 28.30
CA PRO A 220 15.72 -4.94 27.73
C PRO A 220 14.20 -5.08 27.69
N ALA A 221 13.71 -6.11 27.00
CA ALA A 221 12.29 -6.42 26.97
C ALA A 221 11.69 -6.57 28.38
N THR A 222 10.54 -5.93 28.61
CA THR A 222 9.87 -5.98 29.91
C THR A 222 9.17 -7.33 30.10
N VAL A 223 9.61 -8.10 31.09
CA VAL A 223 9.04 -9.42 31.42
C VAL A 223 8.45 -9.37 32.84
N ILE A 224 7.15 -9.65 32.96
CA ILE A 224 6.44 -9.62 34.26
C ILE A 224 6.91 -10.78 35.16
N SER A 225 7.17 -11.95 34.56
CA SER A 225 7.60 -13.14 35.30
C SER A 225 9.08 -13.08 35.66
N LYS A 226 9.37 -13.02 36.96
CA LYS A 226 10.75 -13.07 37.49
C LYS A 226 11.47 -14.37 37.08
N ALA A 227 10.77 -15.51 37.10
CA ALA A 227 11.33 -16.79 36.69
C ALA A 227 11.72 -16.78 35.20
N ALA A 228 10.87 -16.21 34.33
CA ALA A 228 11.21 -16.07 32.91
C ALA A 228 12.40 -15.12 32.69
N GLY A 229 12.54 -14.07 33.51
CA GLY A 229 13.72 -13.21 33.52
C GLY A 229 15.01 -13.97 33.82
N THR A 230 15.00 -14.91 34.78
CA THR A 230 16.18 -15.75 35.07
C THR A 230 16.53 -16.73 33.95
N LEU A 231 15.56 -17.05 33.07
CA LEU A 231 15.73 -17.93 31.91
C LEU A 231 16.02 -17.14 30.62
N LEU A 232 16.46 -15.88 30.73
CA LEU A 232 16.84 -15.02 29.60
C LEU A 232 15.69 -14.73 28.60
N TYR A 233 14.44 -14.87 29.02
CA TYR A 233 13.29 -14.57 28.15
C TYR A 233 13.22 -13.10 27.70
N SER A 234 13.86 -12.19 28.44
CA SER A 234 13.94 -10.76 28.10
C SER A 234 14.97 -10.45 27.01
N ARG A 235 15.74 -11.44 26.55
CA ARG A 235 16.78 -11.28 25.53
C ARG A 235 16.15 -10.95 24.17
N SER A 236 16.66 -9.91 23.52
CA SER A 236 16.32 -9.55 22.14
C SER A 236 17.06 -10.39 21.11
N LEU A 237 16.60 -10.34 19.87
CA LEU A 237 17.27 -10.95 18.72
C LEU A 237 18.52 -10.16 18.23
N LEU A 238 18.58 -8.85 18.53
CA LEU A 238 19.77 -7.99 18.39
C LEU A 238 20.89 -8.47 19.31
#